data_AF-A0A5N6TYG3-F1
#
_entry.id   AF-A0A5N6TYG3-F1
#
_cell.length_a   1.000
_cell.length_b   1.000
_cell.length_c   1.000
_cell.angle_alpha   90.00
_cell.angle_beta   90.00
_cell.angle_gamma   90.00
#
_symmetry.space_group_name_H-M   'P 1'
#
loop_
_entity.id
_entity.type
_entity.pdbx_description
1 polymer ?
#
loop_
_entity_poly.entity_id
_entity_poly.type
_entity_poly.pdbx_seq_one_letter_code
_entity_poly.pdbx_strand_id
1 'polypeptide(L)'
;MGDSAENQYTDFRSVAVDGLPFFTPKQRIPVGTAILDPENGITEETITPAFRPITIRGKTFQNRIWVAPMCMYSCQDGMLSDFHVAHYGQWAMRSSALITIEAAAVTLRGRNTPQDAGLWSDNHIAPLKRVVDLIHPQSQKAAIQLQHAGRKCGVCPPWLGLRLVPDEFGGYAKDVQGPTAEPWNENYATPGEMTEEEIWETINGYGQAARRAVAAGIDVIAIHGAHGYLVHSFASPAIVAAYKELEAGGFGKLCICVE
;
A
#
# COMPACT_ATOMS: atom_id res chain seq x y z
N MET A 1 -14.66 30.47 34.92
CA MET A 1 -15.65 29.44 34.58
C MET A 1 -15.03 28.64 33.45
N GLY A 2 -14.42 27.48 33.63
CA GLY A 2 -14.52 26.43 34.63
C GLY A 2 -14.32 25.15 33.81
N ASP A 3 -13.35 24.33 34.19
CA ASP A 3 -12.99 23.03 33.57
C ASP A 3 -14.14 22.37 32.81
N SER A 4 -14.06 22.33 31.48
CA SER A 4 -15.03 21.60 30.67
C SER A 4 -14.48 20.23 30.30
N ALA A 5 -14.67 19.30 31.22
CA ALA A 5 -14.97 17.89 30.96
C ALA A 5 -13.96 17.11 30.09
N GLU A 6 -12.91 16.62 30.75
CA GLU A 6 -12.16 15.46 30.29
C GLU A 6 -13.10 14.24 30.09
N ASN A 7 -13.13 13.72 28.86
CA ASN A 7 -13.11 12.27 28.55
C ASN A 7 -14.11 11.33 29.25
N GLN A 8 -15.43 11.51 29.07
CA GLN A 8 -16.38 10.46 29.47
C GLN A 8 -17.42 10.14 28.37
N TYR A 9 -17.45 8.87 27.97
CA TYR A 9 -18.70 8.30 27.44
C TYR A 9 -19.73 8.44 28.55
N THR A 10 -20.80 9.18 28.30
CA THR A 10 -21.95 9.23 29.21
C THR A 10 -23.05 8.34 28.65
N ASP A 11 -24.05 8.00 29.48
CA ASP A 11 -25.25 7.26 29.03
C ASP A 11 -26.01 7.96 27.89
N PHE A 12 -25.72 9.24 27.64
CA PHE A 12 -26.44 10.07 26.69
C PHE A 12 -25.62 10.53 25.48
N ARG A 13 -24.27 10.46 25.51
CA ARG A 13 -23.40 10.98 24.44
C ARG A 13 -22.11 10.18 24.25
N SER A 14 -21.77 9.95 22.98
CA SER A 14 -20.46 9.42 22.59
C SER A 14 -19.36 10.48 22.63
N VAL A 15 -18.15 10.07 22.99
CA VAL A 15 -16.94 10.90 22.89
C VAL A 15 -16.44 10.89 21.46
N ALA A 16 -16.10 12.04 20.91
CA ALA A 16 -15.53 12.16 19.57
C ALA A 16 -14.08 11.63 19.54
N VAL A 17 -13.61 11.21 18.36
CA VAL A 17 -12.18 11.03 18.12
C VAL A 17 -11.54 12.40 17.88
N ASP A 18 -10.45 12.67 18.59
CA ASP A 18 -9.72 13.95 18.51
C ASP A 18 -8.97 14.11 17.19
N GLY A 19 -8.80 15.35 16.73
CA GLY A 19 -7.94 15.68 15.59
C GLY A 19 -8.51 15.41 14.20
N LEU A 20 -9.78 15.00 14.09
CA LEU A 20 -10.47 14.79 12.82
C LEU A 20 -11.29 16.02 12.41
N PRO A 21 -11.47 16.26 11.09
CA PRO A 21 -12.34 17.34 10.60
C PRO A 21 -13.84 17.01 10.67
N PHE A 22 -14.21 15.84 11.21
CA PHE A 22 -15.58 15.37 11.35
C PHE A 22 -15.79 14.62 12.67
N PHE A 23 -17.05 14.52 13.11
CA PHE A 23 -17.42 13.74 14.28
C PHE A 23 -17.51 12.24 13.93
N THR A 24 -16.87 11.41 14.75
CA THR A 24 -17.09 9.96 14.79
C THR A 24 -16.90 9.49 16.23
N PRO A 25 -17.74 8.56 16.74
CA PRO A 25 -17.58 8.06 18.10
C PRO A 25 -16.27 7.28 18.27
N LYS A 26 -15.60 7.48 19.39
CA LYS A 26 -14.34 6.81 19.74
C LYS A 26 -14.54 5.33 20.05
N GLN A 27 -14.35 4.47 19.07
CA GLN A 27 -14.53 3.02 19.24
C GLN A 27 -13.62 2.44 20.33
N ARG A 28 -14.22 1.79 21.34
CA ARG A 28 -13.48 1.12 22.42
C ARG A 28 -13.11 -0.32 22.07
N ILE A 29 -13.97 -0.97 21.29
CA ILE A 29 -13.78 -2.34 20.81
C ILE A 29 -13.62 -2.25 19.29
N PRO A 30 -12.51 -2.74 18.72
CA PRO A 30 -12.35 -2.77 17.28
C PRO A 30 -13.48 -3.54 16.59
N VAL A 31 -13.96 -3.03 15.46
CA VAL A 31 -14.98 -3.74 14.67
C VAL A 31 -14.37 -5.06 14.19
N GLY A 32 -15.12 -6.15 14.35
CA GLY A 32 -14.64 -7.50 14.01
C GLY A 32 -13.88 -8.22 15.10
N THR A 33 -13.79 -7.66 16.32
CA THR A 33 -13.39 -8.43 17.51
C THR A 33 -14.41 -9.53 17.78
N ALA A 34 -13.92 -10.75 18.03
CA ALA A 34 -14.78 -11.88 18.38
C ALA A 34 -15.52 -11.60 19.71
N ILE A 35 -16.82 -11.88 19.73
CA ILE A 35 -17.60 -11.87 20.97
C ILE A 35 -17.41 -13.23 21.64
N LEU A 36 -16.81 -13.22 22.82
CA LEU A 36 -16.59 -14.42 23.61
C LEU A 36 -17.74 -14.61 24.61
N ASP A 37 -18.05 -15.87 24.90
CA ASP A 37 -19.07 -16.30 25.85
C ASP A 37 -18.57 -17.55 26.59
N PRO A 38 -17.73 -17.36 27.63
CA PRO A 38 -17.12 -18.47 28.35
C PRO A 38 -18.14 -19.40 29.03
N GLU A 39 -19.30 -18.88 29.43
CA GLU A 39 -20.37 -19.67 30.07
C GLU A 39 -20.94 -20.72 29.10
N ASN A 40 -20.96 -20.39 27.81
CA ASN A 40 -21.39 -21.29 26.73
C ASN A 40 -20.21 -21.93 25.98
N GLY A 41 -18.99 -21.88 26.53
CA GLY A 41 -17.80 -22.52 25.96
C GLY A 41 -17.17 -21.80 24.75
N ILE A 42 -17.56 -20.55 24.49
CA ILE A 42 -16.98 -19.70 23.45
C ILE A 42 -15.83 -18.89 24.07
N THR A 43 -14.61 -19.38 23.92
CA THR A 43 -13.37 -18.75 24.38
C THR A 43 -12.46 -18.47 23.18
N GLU A 44 -11.35 -17.78 23.39
CA GLU A 44 -10.38 -17.51 22.32
C GLU A 44 -9.82 -18.81 21.71
N GLU A 45 -9.67 -19.86 22.52
CA GLU A 45 -9.19 -21.18 22.10
C GLU A 45 -10.22 -21.98 21.32
N THR A 46 -11.52 -21.70 21.49
CA THR A 46 -12.60 -22.44 20.82
C THR A 46 -13.13 -21.76 19.56
N ILE A 47 -12.97 -20.43 19.43
CA ILE A 47 -13.29 -19.72 18.18
C ILE A 47 -12.31 -20.07 17.04
N THR A 48 -12.75 -19.89 15.79
CA THR A 48 -11.93 -20.13 14.60
C THR A 48 -10.63 -19.29 14.64
N PRO A 49 -9.47 -19.86 14.27
CA PRO A 49 -8.19 -19.12 14.28
C PRO A 49 -8.19 -17.79 13.50
N ALA A 50 -9.03 -17.67 12.47
CA ALA A 50 -9.20 -16.44 11.70
C ALA A 50 -9.69 -15.25 12.54
N PHE A 51 -10.44 -15.50 13.61
CA PHE A 51 -10.98 -14.46 14.50
C PHE A 51 -10.16 -14.26 15.78
N ARG A 52 -9.07 -15.03 15.96
CA ARG A 52 -8.18 -14.85 17.10
C ARG A 52 -7.25 -13.65 16.86
N PRO A 53 -7.00 -12.82 17.88
CA PRO A 53 -6.01 -11.77 17.77
C PRO A 53 -4.62 -12.28 17.38
N ILE A 54 -3.80 -11.39 16.81
CA ILE A 54 -2.39 -11.64 16.54
C ILE A 54 -1.58 -10.36 16.75
N THR A 55 -0.40 -10.49 17.35
CA THR A 55 0.53 -9.36 17.55
C THR A 55 1.79 -9.56 16.71
N ILE A 56 2.15 -8.56 15.91
CA ILE A 56 3.33 -8.56 15.05
C ILE A 56 4.11 -7.27 15.30
N ARG A 57 5.39 -7.40 15.70
CA ARG A 57 6.31 -6.28 15.99
C ARG A 57 5.68 -5.12 16.79
N GLY A 58 4.84 -5.44 17.78
CA GLY A 58 4.20 -4.47 18.68
C GLY A 58 2.82 -3.96 18.23
N LYS A 59 2.30 -4.38 17.07
CA LYS A 59 0.95 -4.06 16.62
C LYS A 59 0.03 -5.26 16.81
N THR A 60 -1.07 -5.07 17.53
CA THR A 60 -2.11 -6.08 17.73
C THR A 60 -3.25 -5.87 16.74
N PHE A 61 -3.62 -6.95 16.06
CA PHE A 61 -4.77 -7.06 15.17
C PHE A 61 -5.82 -7.92 15.88
N GLN A 62 -7.07 -7.48 15.92
CA GLN A 62 -8.16 -8.16 16.63
C GLN A 62 -8.62 -9.46 15.95
N ASN A 63 -8.27 -9.65 14.68
CA ASN A 63 -8.48 -10.86 13.91
C ASN A 63 -7.42 -10.95 12.79
N ARG A 64 -7.44 -12.04 12.03
CA ARG A 64 -6.48 -12.35 10.96
C ARG A 64 -7.04 -12.11 9.56
N ILE A 65 -8.05 -11.25 9.45
CA ILE A 65 -8.74 -10.94 8.18
C ILE A 65 -8.25 -9.59 7.68
N TRP A 66 -7.46 -9.62 6.62
CA TRP A 66 -6.82 -8.42 6.06
C TRP A 66 -7.27 -8.19 4.62
N VAL A 67 -7.51 -6.92 4.25
CA VAL A 67 -7.81 -6.53 2.88
C VAL A 67 -6.50 -6.45 2.11
N ALA A 68 -6.43 -7.20 0.99
CA ALA A 68 -5.29 -7.19 0.09
C ALA A 68 -5.18 -5.84 -0.68
N PRO A 69 -3.97 -5.45 -1.13
CA PRO A 69 -3.80 -4.28 -1.99
C PRO A 69 -4.40 -4.58 -3.37
N MET A 70 -5.48 -3.88 -3.73
CA MET A 70 -6.17 -4.04 -5.01
C MET A 70 -6.17 -2.71 -5.74
N CYS A 71 -5.48 -2.64 -6.89
CA CYS A 71 -5.39 -1.41 -7.68
C CYS A 71 -6.78 -0.98 -8.17
N MET A 72 -7.08 0.30 -7.98
CA MET A 72 -8.36 0.90 -8.36
C MET A 72 -8.26 1.70 -9.65
N TYR A 73 -7.04 2.01 -10.12
CA TYR A 73 -6.78 2.78 -11.34
C TYR A 73 -7.65 4.06 -11.42
N SER A 74 -7.77 4.75 -10.28
CA SER A 74 -8.72 5.84 -10.05
C SER A 74 -8.05 7.12 -9.54
N CYS A 75 -6.73 7.24 -9.73
CA CYS A 75 -5.97 8.43 -9.36
C CYS A 75 -5.78 9.38 -10.55
N GLN A 76 -5.71 10.67 -10.25
CA GLN A 76 -5.14 11.68 -11.13
C GLN A 76 -3.78 12.07 -10.54
N ASP A 77 -2.71 11.98 -11.34
CA ASP A 77 -1.34 12.30 -10.92
C ASP A 77 -0.89 11.59 -9.63
N GLY A 78 -1.34 10.35 -9.43
CA GLY A 78 -1.03 9.56 -8.23
C GLY A 78 -1.81 9.94 -6.98
N MET A 79 -2.63 10.99 -7.03
CA MET A 79 -3.36 11.49 -5.87
C MET A 79 -4.57 10.63 -5.56
N LEU A 80 -4.62 10.15 -4.31
CA LEU A 80 -5.86 9.59 -3.77
C LEU A 80 -6.95 10.68 -3.75
N SER A 81 -8.19 10.25 -3.77
CA SER A 81 -9.37 11.10 -3.94
C SER A 81 -10.52 10.59 -3.09
N ASP A 82 -11.66 11.27 -3.13
CA ASP A 82 -12.86 10.85 -2.39
C ASP A 82 -13.36 9.45 -2.81
N PHE A 83 -13.03 9.01 -4.03
CA PHE A 83 -13.22 7.63 -4.44
C PHE A 83 -12.53 6.65 -3.48
N HIS A 84 -11.28 6.92 -3.13
CA HIS A 84 -10.47 6.07 -2.26
C HIS A 84 -10.93 6.17 -0.81
N VAL A 85 -11.37 7.36 -0.37
CA VAL A 85 -12.01 7.54 0.95
C VAL A 85 -13.26 6.65 1.06
N ALA A 86 -14.14 6.66 0.06
CA ALA A 86 -15.31 5.79 0.03
C ALA A 86 -14.91 4.30 -0.04
N HIS A 87 -13.98 3.95 -0.93
CA HIS A 87 -13.55 2.57 -1.15
C HIS A 87 -12.92 1.94 0.10
N TYR A 88 -11.96 2.61 0.76
CA TYR A 88 -11.31 2.09 1.96
C TYR A 88 -12.15 2.29 3.22
N GLY A 89 -12.96 3.35 3.26
CA GLY A 89 -13.94 3.57 4.33
C GLY A 89 -14.92 2.42 4.48
N GLN A 90 -15.37 1.85 3.36
CA GLN A 90 -16.26 0.68 3.39
C GLN A 90 -15.62 -0.50 4.14
N TRP A 91 -14.30 -0.70 4.02
CA TRP A 91 -13.59 -1.77 4.70
C TRP A 91 -13.33 -1.43 6.16
N ALA A 92 -13.02 -0.15 6.46
CA ALA A 92 -12.82 0.35 7.82
C ALA A 92 -14.05 0.14 8.71
N MET A 93 -15.24 0.34 8.13
CA MET A 93 -16.52 0.12 8.81
C MET A 93 -16.93 -1.37 8.88
N ARG A 94 -16.07 -2.29 8.44
CA ARG A 94 -16.30 -3.74 8.44
C ARG A 94 -15.24 -4.44 9.29
N SER A 95 -15.35 -5.75 9.44
CA SER A 95 -14.60 -6.55 10.40
C SER A 95 -13.11 -6.78 10.07
N SER A 96 -12.49 -6.07 9.12
CA SER A 96 -11.11 -6.35 8.73
C SER A 96 -10.10 -5.61 9.62
N ALA A 97 -9.18 -6.35 10.23
CA ALA A 97 -8.19 -5.79 11.15
C ALA A 97 -7.08 -4.96 10.49
N LEU A 98 -6.80 -5.20 9.21
CA LEU A 98 -5.79 -4.48 8.43
C LEU A 98 -6.32 -4.19 7.04
N ILE A 99 -6.26 -2.93 6.63
CA ILE A 99 -6.70 -2.50 5.31
C ILE A 99 -5.48 -2.05 4.53
N THR A 100 -5.11 -2.80 3.50
CA THR A 100 -3.97 -2.46 2.66
C THR A 100 -4.42 -1.61 1.49
N ILE A 101 -4.00 -0.35 1.51
CA ILE A 101 -4.13 0.58 0.40
C ILE A 101 -3.34 0.02 -0.79
N GLU A 102 -3.88 0.25 -1.99
CA GLU A 102 -3.39 -0.28 -3.24
C GLU A 102 -1.92 0.05 -3.49
N ALA A 103 -1.35 -0.64 -4.49
CA ALA A 103 0.05 -0.50 -4.83
C ALA A 103 0.34 0.96 -5.26
N ALA A 104 1.03 1.72 -4.41
CA ALA A 104 1.39 3.10 -4.62
C ALA A 104 2.81 3.21 -5.19
N ALA A 105 2.93 3.85 -6.35
CA ALA A 105 4.19 4.01 -7.05
C ALA A 105 5.15 4.92 -6.25
N VAL A 106 6.38 4.45 -6.06
CA VAL A 106 7.42 5.18 -5.29
C VAL A 106 8.13 6.25 -6.12
N THR A 107 8.03 6.15 -7.45
CA THR A 107 8.47 7.15 -8.43
C THR A 107 7.34 7.43 -9.43
N LEU A 108 7.37 8.58 -10.11
CA LEU A 108 6.38 8.92 -11.14
C LEU A 108 6.34 7.88 -12.29
N ARG A 109 7.52 7.37 -12.66
CA ARG A 109 7.72 6.39 -13.74
C ARG A 109 7.44 4.96 -13.29
N GLY A 110 7.37 4.70 -11.98
CA GLY A 110 7.12 3.37 -11.41
C GLY A 110 5.66 2.93 -11.40
N ARG A 111 4.75 3.73 -11.96
CA ARG A 111 3.33 3.37 -12.08
C ARG A 111 3.14 2.24 -13.10
N ASN A 112 2.18 1.35 -12.87
CA ASN A 112 1.75 0.38 -13.88
C ASN A 112 0.89 1.08 -14.94
N THR A 113 -0.11 1.85 -14.47
CA THR A 113 -1.00 2.63 -15.35
C THR A 113 -0.95 4.14 -15.02
N PRO A 114 -1.37 5.03 -15.94
CA PRO A 114 -1.40 6.46 -15.66
C PRO A 114 -2.27 6.84 -14.44
N GLN A 115 -3.30 6.03 -14.12
CA GLN A 115 -4.23 6.26 -13.02
C GLN A 115 -3.89 5.49 -11.72
N ASP A 116 -2.68 4.94 -11.62
CA ASP A 116 -2.22 4.30 -10.38
C ASP A 116 -2.00 5.33 -9.27
N ALA A 117 -2.17 4.88 -8.02
CA ALA A 117 -1.78 5.64 -6.83
C ALA A 117 -0.27 5.91 -6.78
N GLY A 118 0.09 7.02 -6.15
CA GLY A 118 1.47 7.52 -6.05
C GLY A 118 1.87 7.93 -4.64
N LEU A 119 3.17 7.85 -4.35
CA LEU A 119 3.76 8.36 -3.11
C LEU A 119 5.19 8.93 -3.32
N TRP A 120 5.46 9.46 -4.50
CA TRP A 120 6.77 10.00 -4.89
C TRP A 120 6.99 11.47 -4.48
N SER A 121 5.96 12.17 -4.02
CA SER A 121 5.97 13.60 -3.65
C SER A 121 5.19 13.84 -2.36
N ASP A 122 5.57 14.88 -1.60
CA ASP A 122 4.93 15.25 -0.34
C ASP A 122 3.47 15.69 -0.53
N ASN A 123 3.11 16.11 -1.75
CA ASN A 123 1.72 16.41 -2.12
C ASN A 123 0.78 15.20 -1.98
N HIS A 124 1.30 13.97 -2.01
CA HIS A 124 0.50 12.75 -1.81
C HIS A 124 0.18 12.47 -0.34
N ILE A 125 0.87 13.11 0.62
CA ILE A 125 0.69 12.85 2.06
C ILE A 125 -0.72 13.23 2.49
N ALA A 126 -1.19 14.43 2.16
CA ALA A 126 -2.50 14.90 2.62
C ALA A 126 -3.67 14.05 2.07
N PRO A 127 -3.71 13.70 0.77
CA PRO A 127 -4.69 12.75 0.23
C PRO A 127 -4.64 11.37 0.91
N LEU A 128 -3.44 10.82 1.15
CA LEU A 128 -3.29 9.55 1.85
C LEU A 128 -3.78 9.62 3.30
N LYS A 129 -3.42 10.69 4.01
CA LYS A 129 -3.84 10.94 5.39
C LYS A 129 -5.36 11.00 5.51
N ARG A 130 -6.08 11.58 4.55
CA ARG A 130 -7.56 11.60 4.57
C ARG A 130 -8.16 10.20 4.60
N VAL A 131 -7.54 9.23 3.93
CA VAL A 131 -7.96 7.82 3.96
C VAL A 131 -7.65 7.21 5.33
N VAL A 132 -6.45 7.43 5.85
CA VAL A 132 -6.02 6.94 7.17
C VAL A 132 -6.90 7.49 8.30
N ASP A 133 -7.26 8.78 8.22
CA ASP A 133 -8.13 9.48 9.16
C ASP A 133 -9.55 8.91 9.19
N LEU A 134 -9.97 8.13 8.18
CA LEU A 134 -11.21 7.37 8.21
C LEU A 134 -11.03 5.94 8.76
N ILE A 135 -9.85 5.34 8.58
CA ILE A 135 -9.53 3.97 9.01
C ILE A 135 -9.33 3.89 10.53
N HIS A 136 -8.46 4.74 11.08
CA HIS A 136 -8.05 4.68 12.49
C HIS A 136 -9.19 4.86 13.49
N PRO A 137 -10.18 5.75 13.27
CA PRO A 137 -11.29 5.93 14.21
C PRO A 137 -12.19 4.69 14.34
N GLN A 138 -12.16 3.79 13.36
CA GLN A 138 -12.85 2.50 13.42
C GLN A 138 -12.03 1.43 14.17
N SER A 139 -10.94 1.84 14.82
CA SER A 139 -9.96 1.01 15.51
C SER A 139 -9.27 -0.03 14.62
N GLN A 140 -9.28 0.20 13.30
CA GLN A 140 -8.57 -0.60 12.31
C GLN A 140 -7.15 -0.10 12.08
N LYS A 141 -6.32 -0.93 11.43
CA LYS A 141 -4.95 -0.59 11.06
C LYS A 141 -4.87 -0.31 9.56
N ALA A 142 -4.13 0.73 9.20
CA ALA A 142 -3.90 1.10 7.81
C ALA A 142 -2.56 0.55 7.33
N ALA A 143 -2.57 -0.16 6.20
CA ALA A 143 -1.37 -0.56 5.49
C ALA A 143 -1.30 0.13 4.13
N ILE A 144 -0.11 0.20 3.55
CA ILE A 144 0.09 0.57 2.15
C ILE A 144 1.09 -0.37 1.51
N GLN A 145 0.83 -0.74 0.25
CA GLN A 145 1.82 -1.45 -0.55
C GLN A 145 2.61 -0.45 -1.40
N LEU A 146 3.93 -0.37 -1.21
CA LEU A 146 4.81 0.44 -2.03
C LEU A 146 5.31 -0.37 -3.23
N GLN A 147 5.24 0.20 -4.43
CA GLN A 147 5.58 -0.51 -5.66
C GLN A 147 6.42 0.30 -6.66
N HIS A 148 7.04 -0.44 -7.56
CA HIS A 148 7.53 0.03 -8.84
C HIS A 148 7.24 -1.06 -9.88
N ALA A 149 6.44 -0.77 -10.92
CA ALA A 149 6.00 -1.80 -11.86
C ALA A 149 7.10 -2.27 -12.83
N GLY A 150 8.19 -1.51 -12.96
CA GLY A 150 9.37 -1.89 -13.73
C GLY A 150 9.03 -2.11 -15.21
N ARG A 151 9.47 -3.23 -15.80
CA ARG A 151 9.15 -3.57 -17.20
C ARG A 151 7.66 -3.77 -17.51
N LYS A 152 6.79 -3.67 -16.49
CA LYS A 152 5.32 -3.69 -16.64
C LYS A 152 4.69 -2.29 -16.55
N CYS A 153 5.47 -1.23 -16.48
CA CYS A 153 5.00 0.16 -16.47
C CYS A 153 4.34 0.58 -17.79
N GLY A 154 3.54 1.64 -17.72
CA GLY A 154 3.04 2.37 -18.89
C GLY A 154 1.92 1.69 -19.68
N VAL A 155 1.18 0.75 -19.09
CA VAL A 155 0.03 0.10 -19.76
C VAL A 155 -1.31 0.66 -19.28
N CYS A 156 -2.36 0.46 -20.07
CA CYS A 156 -3.71 0.86 -19.71
C CYS A 156 -4.31 -0.09 -18.65
N PRO A 157 -5.35 0.35 -17.91
CA PRO A 157 -6.05 -0.51 -16.95
C PRO A 157 -6.62 -1.80 -17.55
N PRO A 158 -6.90 -2.84 -16.72
CA PRO A 158 -7.32 -4.16 -17.19
C PRO A 158 -8.52 -4.16 -18.15
N TRP A 159 -9.53 -3.31 -17.91
CA TRP A 159 -10.71 -3.22 -18.77
C TRP A 159 -10.45 -2.59 -20.15
N LEU A 160 -9.27 -1.99 -20.36
CA LEU A 160 -8.80 -1.49 -21.65
C LEU A 160 -7.80 -2.44 -22.33
N GLY A 161 -7.50 -3.59 -21.71
CA GLY A 161 -6.74 -4.69 -22.31
C GLY A 161 -5.26 -4.79 -21.95
N LEU A 162 -4.76 -4.07 -20.94
CA LEU A 162 -3.36 -4.12 -20.48
C LEU A 162 -2.34 -3.96 -21.62
N ARG A 163 -2.54 -2.93 -22.45
CA ARG A 163 -1.67 -2.58 -23.57
C ARG A 163 -0.98 -1.25 -23.34
N LEU A 164 0.17 -1.05 -23.97
CA LEU A 164 0.93 0.18 -23.89
C LEU A 164 0.06 1.42 -24.16
N VAL A 165 0.18 2.42 -23.29
CA VAL A 165 -0.49 3.71 -23.45
C VAL A 165 0.35 4.59 -24.38
N PRO A 166 -0.23 5.18 -25.44
CA PRO A 166 0.46 6.18 -26.26
C PRO A 166 0.76 7.47 -25.47
N ASP A 167 1.82 8.19 -25.85
CA ASP A 167 2.25 9.43 -25.17
C ASP A 167 1.12 10.47 -25.06
N GLU A 168 0.28 10.60 -26.10
CA GLU A 168 -0.87 11.53 -26.13
C GLU A 168 -1.96 11.22 -25.09
N PHE A 169 -1.98 10.00 -24.53
CA PHE A 169 -2.88 9.58 -23.45
C PHE A 169 -2.17 9.44 -22.10
N GLY A 170 -0.98 10.04 -21.95
CA GLY A 170 -0.18 9.98 -20.73
C GLY A 170 0.68 8.73 -20.60
N GLY A 171 0.97 8.06 -21.71
CA GLY A 171 1.99 7.03 -21.80
C GLY A 171 3.41 7.58 -21.64
N TYR A 172 4.35 6.70 -21.30
CA TYR A 172 5.76 7.04 -21.07
C TYR A 172 6.66 5.85 -21.41
N ALA A 173 6.41 5.23 -22.56
CA ALA A 173 7.08 3.99 -22.98
C ALA A 173 8.62 4.08 -22.98
N LYS A 174 9.16 5.25 -23.36
CA LYS A 174 10.61 5.52 -23.40
C LYS A 174 11.27 5.58 -22.03
N ASP A 175 10.48 5.78 -20.99
CA ASP A 175 10.93 5.93 -19.61
C ASP A 175 10.74 4.65 -18.79
N VAL A 176 10.22 3.58 -19.41
CA VAL A 176 10.05 2.28 -18.76
C VAL A 176 11.42 1.67 -18.50
N GLN A 177 11.64 1.20 -17.27
CA GLN A 177 12.92 0.68 -16.80
C GLN A 177 12.77 -0.73 -16.23
N GLY A 178 13.83 -1.53 -16.34
CA GLY A 178 13.86 -2.88 -15.79
C GLY A 178 15.28 -3.40 -15.60
N PRO A 179 15.44 -4.59 -15.01
CA PRO A 179 16.75 -5.19 -14.80
C PRO A 179 17.46 -5.58 -16.10
N THR A 180 16.74 -5.71 -17.22
CA THR A 180 17.27 -6.04 -18.55
C THR A 180 16.43 -5.34 -19.61
N ALA A 181 16.93 -5.24 -20.84
CA ALA A 181 16.20 -4.69 -21.99
C ALA A 181 15.15 -5.66 -22.60
N GLU A 182 14.58 -6.56 -21.79
CA GLU A 182 13.61 -7.58 -22.23
C GLU A 182 12.18 -7.21 -21.81
N PRO A 183 11.24 -7.02 -22.75
CA PRO A 183 9.86 -6.68 -22.42
C PRO A 183 9.18 -7.82 -21.65
N TRP A 184 8.08 -7.49 -20.94
CA TRP A 184 7.26 -8.52 -20.29
C TRP A 184 6.58 -9.44 -21.33
N ASN A 185 6.01 -8.85 -22.37
CA ASN A 185 5.53 -9.50 -23.61
C ASN A 185 5.28 -8.41 -24.68
N GLU A 186 4.71 -8.79 -25.82
CA GLU A 186 4.43 -7.90 -26.96
C GLU A 186 3.52 -6.69 -26.67
N ASN A 187 2.75 -6.69 -25.58
CA ASN A 187 1.86 -5.59 -25.20
C ASN A 187 2.55 -4.50 -24.35
N TYR A 188 3.79 -4.72 -23.93
CA TYR A 188 4.54 -3.83 -23.03
C TYR A 188 5.72 -3.20 -23.77
N ALA A 189 6.17 -2.05 -23.28
CA ALA A 189 7.38 -1.42 -23.81
C ALA A 189 8.61 -2.30 -23.58
N THR A 190 9.59 -2.20 -24.48
CA THR A 190 10.95 -2.63 -24.20
C THR A 190 11.52 -1.71 -23.13
N PRO A 191 11.83 -2.20 -21.92
CA PRO A 191 12.43 -1.38 -20.88
C PRO A 191 13.85 -0.95 -21.24
N GLY A 192 14.28 0.22 -20.76
CA GLY A 192 15.69 0.51 -20.58
C GLY A 192 16.27 -0.35 -19.46
N GLU A 193 17.46 -0.91 -19.68
CA GLU A 193 18.22 -1.59 -18.63
C GLU A 193 18.69 -0.55 -17.61
N MET A 194 18.35 -0.77 -16.34
CA MET A 194 18.67 0.18 -15.27
C MET A 194 20.17 0.22 -14.99
N THR A 195 20.70 1.42 -14.93
CA THR A 195 22.02 1.73 -14.38
C THR A 195 22.02 1.60 -12.86
N GLU A 196 23.22 1.49 -12.26
CA GLU A 196 23.38 1.49 -10.81
C GLU A 196 22.81 2.76 -10.15
N GLU A 197 22.95 3.91 -10.80
CA GLU A 197 22.38 5.19 -10.35
C GLU A 197 20.85 5.14 -10.28
N GLU A 198 20.19 4.67 -11.35
CA GLU A 198 18.73 4.53 -11.39
C GLU A 198 18.20 3.51 -10.37
N ILE A 199 18.98 2.46 -10.07
CA ILE A 199 18.67 1.50 -9.01
C ILE A 199 18.68 2.21 -7.66
N TRP A 200 19.72 2.97 -7.34
CA TRP A 200 19.83 3.73 -6.10
C TRP A 200 18.77 4.81 -5.95
N GLU A 201 18.44 5.51 -7.05
CA GLU A 201 17.33 6.46 -7.08
C GLU A 201 16.00 5.78 -6.72
N THR A 202 15.78 4.57 -7.24
CA THR A 202 14.58 3.79 -6.96
C THR A 202 14.53 3.33 -5.50
N ILE A 203 15.64 2.83 -4.94
CA ILE A 203 15.77 2.47 -3.52
C ILE A 203 15.48 3.68 -2.63
N ASN A 204 16.07 4.85 -2.94
CA ASN A 204 15.76 6.09 -2.25
C ASN A 204 14.27 6.46 -2.41
N GLY A 205 13.69 6.25 -3.58
CA GLY A 205 12.25 6.41 -3.83
C GLY A 205 11.39 5.59 -2.85
N TYR A 206 11.72 4.30 -2.65
CA TYR A 206 11.08 3.46 -1.64
C TYR A 206 11.23 4.03 -0.22
N GLY A 207 12.45 4.45 0.16
CA GLY A 207 12.73 5.06 1.46
C GLY A 207 11.94 6.35 1.70
N GLN A 208 11.85 7.24 0.71
CA GLN A 208 11.08 8.48 0.81
C GLN A 208 9.57 8.20 0.85
N ALA A 209 9.08 7.28 0.02
CA ALA A 209 7.68 6.86 0.05
C ALA A 209 7.29 6.25 1.41
N ALA A 210 8.16 5.45 2.02
CA ALA A 210 7.95 4.92 3.36
C ALA A 210 7.86 6.03 4.41
N ARG A 211 8.75 7.04 4.37
CA ARG A 211 8.66 8.21 5.26
C ARG A 211 7.35 8.96 5.10
N ARG A 212 6.89 9.17 3.86
CA ARG A 212 5.61 9.82 3.55
C ARG A 212 4.42 9.02 4.05
N ALA A 213 4.45 7.70 3.91
CA ALA A 213 3.43 6.80 4.43
C ALA A 213 3.32 6.93 5.96
N VAL A 214 4.46 6.92 6.67
CA VAL A 214 4.49 7.13 8.13
C VAL A 214 3.95 8.51 8.49
N ALA A 215 4.34 9.57 7.78
CA ALA A 215 3.83 10.92 8.00
C ALA A 215 2.32 11.04 7.78
N ALA A 216 1.74 10.23 6.88
CA ALA A 216 0.31 10.13 6.66
C ALA A 216 -0.43 9.25 7.70
N GLY A 217 0.30 8.56 8.59
CA GLY A 217 -0.25 7.74 9.67
C GLY A 217 -0.38 6.24 9.34
N ILE A 218 0.28 5.73 8.30
CA ILE A 218 0.26 4.29 7.99
C ILE A 218 0.90 3.46 9.11
N ASP A 219 0.27 2.35 9.50
CA ASP A 219 0.76 1.43 10.53
C ASP A 219 1.70 0.35 9.99
N VAL A 220 1.47 -0.09 8.75
CA VAL A 220 2.17 -1.22 8.13
C VAL A 220 2.56 -0.87 6.69
N ILE A 221 3.82 -1.08 6.36
CA ILE A 221 4.33 -0.90 5.00
C ILE A 221 4.62 -2.27 4.41
N ALA A 222 4.06 -2.55 3.24
CA ALA A 222 4.35 -3.74 2.45
C ALA A 222 5.19 -3.34 1.23
N ILE A 223 6.33 -3.98 1.02
CA ILE A 223 7.13 -3.80 -0.20
C ILE A 223 6.64 -4.79 -1.26
N HIS A 224 6.29 -4.29 -2.45
CA HIS A 224 5.78 -5.15 -3.52
C HIS A 224 6.90 -5.93 -4.24
N GLY A 225 7.31 -7.06 -3.65
CA GLY A 225 8.30 -7.99 -4.21
C GLY A 225 7.76 -9.12 -5.10
N ALA A 226 6.63 -8.94 -5.78
CA ALA A 226 5.89 -10.04 -6.44
C ALA A 226 5.30 -9.62 -7.80
N HIS A 227 4.44 -10.45 -8.39
CA HIS A 227 3.65 -10.18 -9.63
C HIS A 227 4.43 -9.81 -10.90
N GLY A 228 5.75 -9.94 -10.87
CA GLY A 228 6.63 -9.68 -12.02
C GLY A 228 7.00 -8.21 -12.17
N TYR A 229 6.69 -7.40 -11.15
CA TYR A 229 7.12 -6.01 -11.04
C TYR A 229 8.60 -5.90 -10.67
N LEU A 230 9.10 -4.69 -10.44
CA LEU A 230 10.53 -4.41 -10.46
C LEU A 230 11.34 -5.30 -9.50
N VAL A 231 11.01 -5.29 -8.21
CA VAL A 231 11.73 -6.09 -7.19
C VAL A 231 11.69 -7.59 -7.53
N HIS A 232 10.53 -8.12 -7.94
CA HIS A 232 10.44 -9.52 -8.39
C HIS A 232 11.29 -9.78 -9.64
N SER A 233 11.35 -8.83 -10.56
CA SER A 233 12.11 -8.98 -11.79
C SER A 233 13.61 -9.07 -11.55
N PHE A 234 14.16 -8.32 -10.59
CA PHE A 234 15.55 -8.49 -10.15
C PHE A 234 15.81 -9.83 -9.44
N ALA A 235 14.87 -10.30 -8.62
CA ALA A 235 15.01 -11.58 -7.90
C ALA A 235 14.86 -12.83 -8.79
N SER A 236 14.33 -12.70 -10.01
CA SER A 236 13.98 -13.84 -10.86
C SER A 236 15.12 -14.25 -11.79
N PRO A 237 15.69 -15.47 -11.66
CA PRO A 237 16.69 -15.96 -12.60
C PRO A 237 16.17 -16.05 -14.03
N ALA A 238 14.86 -16.26 -14.23
CA ALA A 238 14.25 -16.30 -15.56
C ALA A 238 14.37 -14.98 -16.32
N ILE A 239 14.59 -13.86 -15.61
CA ILE A 239 14.73 -12.52 -16.18
C ILE A 239 16.20 -12.11 -16.19
N VAL A 240 16.94 -12.46 -15.12
CA VAL A 240 18.32 -12.00 -14.86
C VAL A 240 19.38 -13.06 -15.22
N ALA A 241 19.01 -14.17 -15.86
CA ALA A 241 19.96 -15.20 -16.32
C ALA A 241 21.00 -14.66 -17.32
N ALA A 242 20.72 -13.53 -17.98
CA ALA A 242 21.66 -12.82 -18.86
C ALA A 242 22.65 -11.90 -18.11
N TYR A 243 22.41 -11.57 -16.83
CA TYR A 243 23.42 -10.91 -15.99
C TYR A 243 24.50 -11.94 -15.65
N LYS A 244 25.50 -11.96 -16.52
CA LYS A 244 26.82 -12.55 -16.28
C LYS A 244 27.37 -11.99 -14.97
N GLU A 245 28.07 -12.86 -14.26
CA GLU A 245 28.86 -12.60 -13.06
C GLU A 245 29.17 -11.11 -12.84
N LEU A 246 28.42 -10.47 -11.94
CA LEU A 246 28.98 -9.33 -11.23
C LEU A 246 30.04 -9.93 -10.30
N GLU A 247 31.27 -9.91 -10.80
CA GLU A 247 32.48 -10.21 -10.05
C GLU A 247 32.51 -9.42 -8.74
N ALA A 248 33.18 -10.02 -7.75
CA ALA A 248 33.36 -9.55 -6.39
C ALA A 248 33.39 -8.01 -6.24
N GLY A 249 32.23 -7.42 -5.93
CA GLY A 249 32.10 -5.99 -5.62
C GLY A 249 30.88 -5.27 -6.20
N GLY A 250 30.17 -5.85 -7.18
CA GLY A 250 28.99 -5.23 -7.81
C GLY A 250 27.63 -5.79 -7.34
N PHE A 251 26.60 -4.93 -7.36
CA PHE A 251 25.19 -5.19 -7.00
C PHE A 251 24.62 -6.51 -7.53
N GLY A 252 24.76 -7.59 -6.76
CA GLY A 252 24.29 -8.93 -7.15
C GLY A 252 22.76 -9.02 -7.25
N LYS A 253 22.27 -10.11 -7.87
CA LYS A 253 20.85 -10.44 -8.19
C LYS A 253 19.84 -10.33 -7.03
N LEU A 254 20.30 -10.13 -5.79
CA LEU A 254 19.50 -10.04 -4.58
C LEU A 254 19.60 -8.67 -3.86
N CYS A 255 20.52 -7.78 -4.25
CA CYS A 255 20.83 -6.55 -3.52
C CYS A 255 19.62 -5.63 -3.41
N ILE A 256 18.96 -5.29 -4.52
CA ILE A 256 17.79 -4.39 -4.51
C ILE A 256 16.58 -4.91 -3.71
N CYS A 257 16.52 -6.22 -3.45
CA CYS A 257 15.43 -6.80 -2.66
C CYS A 257 15.65 -6.66 -1.16
N VAL A 258 16.90 -6.43 -0.74
CA VAL A 258 17.35 -6.45 0.65
C VAL A 258 17.77 -5.06 1.13
N GLU A 259 18.33 -4.24 0.23
CA GLU A 259 18.73 -2.84 0.47
C GLU A 259 17.55 -1.87 0.46
#